data_AF-A0A7C2MSR1-F1
#
_entry.id   AF-A0A7C2MSR1-F1
#
_cell.length_a   1.000
_cell.length_b   1.000
_cell.length_c   1.000
_cell.angle_alpha   90.00
_cell.angle_beta   90.00
_cell.angle_gamma   90.00
#
_symmetry.space_group_name_H-M   'P 1'
#
loop_
_entity.id
_entity.type
_entity.pdbx_description
1 polymer ?
#
loop_
_entity_poly.entity_id
_entity_poly.type
_entity_poly.pdbx_seq_one_letter_code
_entity_poly.pdbx_strand_id
1 'polypeptide(L)'
;MSSNARDEYRVHTILRDLEDIMNTHISMLKSLRIACIKVKKGTGSAEYVEQRVRSIRRLRARISDSLKNIESIAENVGENTALEIVTMVTYIEMSAIRDEKRYLRIVKKILREKGLSIDITGDLYELDELARYARKIIERYSGMY
;
A
#
# COMPACT_ATOMS: atom_id res chain seq x y z
N MET A 1 25.66 -20.79 -7.54
CA MET A 1 25.06 -19.45 -7.78
C MET A 1 25.80 -18.46 -6.92
N SER A 2 26.22 -17.31 -7.48
CA SER A 2 26.78 -16.21 -6.69
C SER A 2 25.69 -15.62 -5.77
N SER A 3 26.09 -15.00 -4.66
CA SER A 3 25.15 -14.37 -3.71
C SER A 3 24.22 -13.37 -4.41
N ASN A 4 24.76 -12.57 -5.33
CA ASN A 4 24.00 -11.55 -6.07
C ASN A 4 22.88 -12.14 -6.93
N ALA A 5 23.13 -13.25 -7.65
CA ALA A 5 22.09 -13.88 -8.48
C ALA A 5 20.94 -14.46 -7.65
N ARG A 6 21.21 -14.86 -6.41
CA ARG A 6 20.18 -15.34 -5.48
C ARG A 6 19.37 -14.16 -4.92
N ASP A 7 20.02 -13.05 -4.62
CA ASP A 7 19.38 -11.85 -4.09
C ASP A 7 18.50 -11.17 -5.16
N GLU A 8 18.95 -11.08 -6.41
CA GLU A 8 18.13 -10.60 -7.53
C GLU A 8 16.87 -11.44 -7.73
N TYR A 9 17.00 -12.76 -7.75
CA TYR A 9 15.82 -13.65 -7.88
C TYR A 9 14.81 -13.43 -6.75
N ARG A 10 15.29 -13.24 -5.51
CA ARG A 10 14.42 -12.96 -4.36
C ARG A 10 13.72 -11.62 -4.52
N VAL A 11 14.42 -10.58 -4.95
CA VAL A 11 13.82 -9.27 -5.21
C VAL A 11 12.75 -9.35 -6.28
N HIS A 12 13.03 -9.98 -7.43
CA HIS A 12 12.02 -10.12 -8.49
C HIS A 12 10.77 -10.89 -8.01
N THR A 13 10.95 -11.89 -7.15
CA THR A 13 9.82 -12.60 -6.53
C THR A 13 8.99 -11.65 -5.67
N ILE A 14 9.65 -10.84 -4.82
CA ILE A 14 8.96 -9.86 -3.97
C ILE A 14 8.26 -8.78 -4.81
N LEU A 15 8.89 -8.29 -5.88
CA LEU A 15 8.31 -7.29 -6.77
C LEU A 15 7.05 -7.81 -7.48
N ARG A 16 7.07 -9.07 -7.93
CA ARG A 16 5.88 -9.72 -8.51
C ARG A 16 4.75 -9.85 -7.49
N ASP A 17 5.07 -10.34 -6.29
CA ASP A 17 4.08 -10.45 -5.22
C ASP A 17 3.49 -9.07 -4.85
N LEU A 18 4.35 -8.05 -4.84
CA LEU A 18 3.96 -6.67 -4.56
C LEU A 18 3.04 -6.13 -5.65
N GLU A 19 3.29 -6.40 -6.93
CA GLU A 19 2.40 -6.05 -8.04
C GLU A 19 1.00 -6.65 -7.86
N ASP A 20 0.90 -7.94 -7.50
CA ASP A 20 -0.38 -8.61 -7.24
C ASP A 20 -1.12 -8.02 -6.03
N ILE A 21 -0.39 -7.70 -4.96
CA ILE A 21 -0.94 -7.01 -3.79
C ILE A 21 -1.47 -5.64 -4.19
N MET A 22 -0.72 -4.90 -5.02
CA MET A 22 -1.08 -3.56 -5.49
C MET A 22 -2.33 -3.58 -6.36
N ASN A 23 -2.43 -4.52 -7.31
CA ASN A 23 -3.61 -4.72 -8.14
C ASN A 23 -4.86 -5.00 -7.29
N THR A 24 -4.70 -5.84 -6.27
CA THR A 24 -5.77 -6.15 -5.30
C THR A 24 -6.14 -4.92 -4.48
N HIS A 25 -5.15 -4.15 -4.01
CA HIS A 25 -5.34 -2.92 -3.23
C HIS A 25 -6.14 -1.87 -4.01
N ILE A 26 -5.76 -1.60 -5.26
CA ILE A 26 -6.47 -0.68 -6.15
C ILE A 26 -7.93 -1.11 -6.34
N SER A 27 -8.16 -2.41 -6.57
CA SER A 27 -9.52 -2.96 -6.70
C SER A 27 -10.33 -2.78 -5.41
N MET A 28 -9.71 -2.99 -4.24
CA MET A 28 -10.36 -2.78 -2.94
C MET A 28 -10.67 -1.30 -2.68
N LEU A 29 -9.79 -0.36 -3.05
CA LEU A 29 -10.06 1.07 -2.95
C LEU A 29 -11.26 1.49 -3.83
N LYS A 30 -11.33 0.98 -5.06
CA LYS A 30 -12.49 1.20 -5.95
C LYS A 30 -13.78 0.64 -5.32
N SER A 31 -13.71 -0.56 -4.75
CA SER A 31 -14.85 -1.18 -4.05
C SER A 31 -15.29 -0.38 -2.81
N LEU A 32 -14.34 0.11 -2.01
CA LEU A 32 -14.59 0.97 -0.85
C LEU A 32 -15.28 2.27 -1.25
N ARG A 33 -14.84 2.90 -2.36
CA ARG A 33 -15.49 4.09 -2.91
C ARG A 33 -16.96 3.82 -3.25
N ILE A 34 -17.24 2.72 -3.93
CA ILE A 34 -18.62 2.34 -4.31
C ILE A 34 -19.45 2.10 -3.05
N ALA A 35 -18.91 1.40 -2.04
CA ALA A 35 -19.57 1.17 -0.77
C ALA A 35 -19.94 2.50 -0.08
N CYS A 36 -19.01 3.44 -0.01
CA CYS A 36 -19.23 4.78 0.53
C CYS A 36 -20.36 5.52 -0.20
N ILE A 37 -20.40 5.46 -1.54
CA ILE A 37 -21.46 6.08 -2.33
C ILE A 37 -22.82 5.46 -2.00
N LYS A 38 -22.92 4.13 -1.87
CA LYS A 38 -24.17 3.45 -1.52
C LYS A 38 -24.64 3.82 -0.12
N VAL A 39 -23.74 3.84 0.87
CA VAL A 39 -24.08 4.28 2.25
C VAL A 39 -24.59 5.72 2.25
N LYS A 40 -23.92 6.64 1.53
CA LYS A 40 -24.37 8.03 1.40
C LYS A 40 -25.77 8.15 0.79
N LYS A 41 -26.11 7.27 -0.17
CA LYS A 41 -27.44 7.21 -0.81
C LYS A 41 -28.50 6.44 -0.01
N GLY A 42 -28.14 5.90 1.16
CA GLY A 42 -29.07 5.11 1.99
C GLY A 42 -29.35 3.69 1.48
N THR A 43 -28.61 3.21 0.47
CA THR A 43 -28.79 1.87 -0.13
C THR A 43 -27.66 0.90 0.21
N GLY A 44 -26.70 1.33 1.03
CA GLY A 44 -25.54 0.54 1.43
C GLY A 44 -25.48 0.30 2.94
N SER A 45 -24.71 -0.71 3.33
CA SER A 45 -24.42 -1.03 4.73
C SER A 45 -23.09 -0.44 5.17
N ALA A 46 -23.07 0.14 6.38
CA ALA A 46 -21.84 0.58 7.02
C ALA A 46 -20.91 -0.59 7.34
N GLU A 47 -21.44 -1.76 7.71
CA GLU A 47 -20.67 -2.98 7.96
C GLU A 47 -19.82 -3.37 6.74
N TYR A 48 -20.38 -3.22 5.53
CA TYR A 48 -19.66 -3.48 4.30
C TYR A 48 -18.50 -2.50 4.08
N VAL A 49 -18.68 -1.22 4.46
CA VAL A 49 -17.59 -0.24 4.45
C VAL A 49 -16.49 -0.65 5.43
N GLU A 50 -16.85 -1.07 6.65
CA GLU A 50 -15.86 -1.53 7.63
C GLU A 50 -15.10 -2.76 7.14
N GLN A 51 -15.80 -3.73 6.55
CA GLN A 51 -15.20 -4.93 5.97
C GLN A 51 -14.17 -4.58 4.90
N ARG A 52 -14.48 -3.59 4.04
CA ARG A 52 -13.55 -3.09 3.01
C ARG A 52 -12.34 -2.39 3.62
N VAL A 53 -12.54 -1.56 4.66
CA VAL A 53 -11.44 -0.96 5.41
C VAL A 53 -10.53 -2.04 6.01
N ARG A 54 -11.08 -3.06 6.68
CA ARG A 54 -10.30 -4.17 7.24
C ARG A 54 -9.49 -4.92 6.18
N SER A 55 -10.07 -5.16 4.99
CA SER A 55 -9.35 -5.78 3.87
C SER A 55 -8.21 -4.91 3.35
N ILE A 56 -8.41 -3.60 3.25
CA ILE A 56 -7.36 -2.66 2.85
C ILE A 56 -6.23 -2.64 3.89
N ARG A 57 -6.54 -2.63 5.20
CA ARG A 57 -5.54 -2.73 6.26
C ARG A 57 -4.66 -3.98 6.12
N ARG A 58 -5.25 -5.14 5.83
CA ARG A 58 -4.50 -6.38 5.57
C ARG A 58 -3.57 -6.28 4.36
N LEU A 59 -4.03 -5.63 3.29
CA LEU A 59 -3.18 -5.40 2.11
C LEU A 59 -2.06 -4.42 2.42
N ARG A 60 -2.34 -3.34 3.17
CA ARG A 60 -1.33 -2.39 3.65
C ARG A 60 -0.24 -3.08 4.48
N ALA A 61 -0.61 -3.97 5.39
CA ALA A 61 0.35 -4.77 6.16
C ALA A 61 1.26 -5.60 5.23
N ARG A 62 0.68 -6.29 4.24
CA ARG A 62 1.46 -7.05 3.25
C ARG A 62 2.38 -6.17 2.41
N ILE A 63 1.94 -4.99 1.99
CA ILE A 63 2.80 -4.00 1.31
C ILE A 63 3.98 -3.64 2.22
N SER A 64 3.71 -3.30 3.48
CA SER A 64 4.76 -2.96 4.44
C SER A 64 5.77 -4.08 4.63
N ASP A 65 5.31 -5.33 4.70
CA ASP A 65 6.19 -6.49 4.86
C ASP A 65 7.05 -6.73 3.61
N SER A 66 6.48 -6.60 2.40
CA SER A 66 7.24 -6.66 1.15
C SER A 66 8.32 -5.58 1.08
N LEU A 67 8.01 -4.34 1.47
CA LEU A 67 8.98 -3.26 1.51
C LEU A 67 10.13 -3.56 2.51
N LYS A 68 9.82 -4.14 3.67
CA LYS A 68 10.83 -4.58 4.64
C LYS A 68 11.72 -5.69 4.10
N ASN A 69 11.12 -6.62 3.37
CA ASN A 69 11.88 -7.68 2.74
C ASN A 69 12.83 -7.13 1.66
N ILE A 70 12.39 -6.15 0.86
CA ILE A 70 13.25 -5.45 -0.10
C ILE A 70 14.43 -4.76 0.62
N GLU A 71 14.17 -3.99 1.68
CA GLU A 71 15.23 -3.30 2.44
C GLU A 71 16.26 -4.27 3.06
N SER A 72 15.80 -5.47 3.44
CA SER A 72 16.64 -6.50 4.07
C SER A 72 17.57 -7.24 3.11
N ILE A 73 17.32 -7.16 1.80
CA ILE A 73 18.15 -7.82 0.80
C ILE A 73 19.39 -6.95 0.53
N ALA A 74 20.54 -7.60 0.41
CA ALA A 74 21.85 -6.96 0.33
C ALA A 74 21.94 -5.89 -0.77
N GLU A 75 22.75 -4.86 -0.53
CA GLU A 75 22.93 -3.64 -1.32
C GLU A 75 23.50 -3.84 -2.75
N ASN A 76 23.58 -5.07 -3.25
CA ASN A 76 24.24 -5.40 -4.52
C ASN A 76 23.26 -6.05 -5.52
N VAL A 77 22.16 -5.35 -5.81
CA VAL A 77 21.27 -5.67 -6.94
C VAL A 77 21.74 -4.92 -8.19
N GLY A 78 21.59 -5.50 -9.37
CA GLY A 78 21.90 -4.81 -10.63
C GLY A 78 21.04 -3.57 -10.86
N GLU A 79 21.53 -2.64 -11.69
CA GLU A 79 20.87 -1.36 -12.03
C GLU A 79 19.42 -1.54 -12.49
N ASN A 80 19.14 -2.55 -13.32
CA ASN A 80 17.78 -2.84 -13.81
C ASN A 80 16.83 -3.18 -12.65
N THR A 81 17.27 -4.05 -11.73
CA THR A 81 16.47 -4.43 -10.56
C THR A 81 16.30 -3.25 -9.61
N ALA A 82 17.33 -2.42 -9.42
CA ALA A 82 17.22 -1.18 -8.64
C ALA A 82 16.17 -0.23 -9.23
N LEU A 83 16.15 -0.06 -10.55
CA LEU A 83 15.15 0.77 -11.25
C LEU A 83 13.72 0.22 -11.10
N GLU A 84 13.54 -1.10 -11.18
CA GLU A 84 12.24 -1.76 -10.94
C GLU A 84 11.75 -1.52 -9.51
N ILE A 85 12.64 -1.66 -8.51
CA ILE A 85 12.33 -1.34 -7.11
C ILE A 85 11.87 0.11 -7.01
N VAL A 86 12.67 1.06 -7.50
CA VAL A 86 12.34 2.50 -7.40
C VAL A 86 11.00 2.80 -8.06
N THR A 87 10.73 2.22 -9.23
CA THR A 87 9.48 2.43 -9.96
C THR A 87 8.27 1.94 -9.15
N MET A 88 8.32 0.71 -8.64
CA MET A 88 7.23 0.12 -7.85
C MET A 88 7.01 0.88 -6.53
N VAL A 89 8.10 1.21 -5.83
CA VAL A 89 8.01 1.91 -4.54
C VAL A 89 7.55 3.35 -4.71
N THR A 90 7.95 4.03 -5.78
CA THR A 90 7.44 5.36 -6.14
C THR A 90 5.94 5.31 -6.41
N TYR A 91 5.45 4.29 -7.12
CA TYR A 91 4.02 4.12 -7.34
C TYR A 91 3.25 3.96 -6.02
N ILE A 92 3.78 3.17 -5.08
CA ILE A 92 3.20 2.97 -3.75
C ILE A 92 3.13 4.31 -2.99
N GLU A 93 4.25 5.04 -2.93
CA GLU A 93 4.37 6.31 -2.20
C GLU A 93 3.43 7.37 -2.76
N MET A 94 3.50 7.60 -4.07
CA MET A 94 2.83 8.74 -4.70
C MET A 94 1.34 8.50 -4.97
N SER A 95 0.95 7.26 -5.28
CA SER A 95 -0.40 6.95 -5.75
C SER A 95 -1.19 6.16 -4.72
N ALA A 96 -0.73 4.97 -4.35
CA ALA A 96 -1.53 4.07 -3.52
C ALA A 96 -1.81 4.61 -2.13
N ILE A 97 -0.77 5.11 -1.45
CA ILE A 97 -0.89 5.70 -0.11
C ILE A 97 -1.78 6.94 -0.15
N ARG A 98 -1.59 7.81 -1.15
CA ARG A 98 -2.37 9.04 -1.32
C ARG A 98 -3.85 8.74 -1.51
N ASP A 99 -4.17 7.77 -2.37
CA ASP A 99 -5.55 7.37 -2.65
C ASP A 99 -6.20 6.71 -1.42
N GLU A 100 -5.48 5.84 -0.72
CA GLU A 100 -5.98 5.23 0.52
C GLU A 100 -6.29 6.30 1.58
N LYS A 101 -5.37 7.23 1.85
CA LYS A 101 -5.60 8.35 2.78
C LYS A 101 -6.86 9.13 2.41
N ARG A 102 -7.05 9.41 1.11
CA ARG A 102 -8.24 10.11 0.61
C ARG A 102 -9.51 9.33 0.92
N TYR A 103 -9.56 8.03 0.61
CA TYR A 103 -10.76 7.23 0.84
C TYR A 103 -11.05 7.01 2.32
N LEU A 104 -10.03 6.80 3.15
CA LEU A 104 -10.20 6.69 4.60
C LEU A 104 -10.79 7.96 5.22
N ARG A 105 -10.37 9.16 4.77
CA ARG A 105 -10.98 10.42 5.20
C ARG A 105 -12.47 10.52 4.80
N ILE A 106 -12.81 10.05 3.61
CA ILE A 106 -14.22 9.97 3.15
C ILE A 106 -15.01 9.00 4.04
N VAL A 107 -14.46 7.83 4.33
CA VAL A 107 -15.08 6.84 5.24
C VAL A 107 -15.33 7.47 6.61
N LYS A 108 -14.31 8.10 7.21
CA LYS A 108 -14.41 8.76 8.53
C LYS A 108 -15.57 9.76 8.56
N LYS A 109 -15.72 10.57 7.50
CA LYS A 109 -16.81 11.54 7.38
C LYS A 109 -18.19 10.85 7.30
N ILE A 110 -18.34 9.89 6.39
CA ILE A 110 -19.62 9.21 6.16
C ILE A 110 -20.09 8.44 7.39
N LEU A 111 -19.18 7.72 8.06
CA LEU A 111 -19.53 6.95 9.25
C LEU A 111 -19.88 7.86 10.43
N ARG A 112 -19.14 8.97 10.62
CA ARG A 112 -19.45 9.95 11.65
C ARG A 112 -20.84 10.58 11.46
N GLU A 113 -21.22 10.90 10.22
CA GLU A 113 -22.58 11.40 9.89
C GLU A 113 -23.69 10.38 10.21
N LYS A 114 -23.34 9.10 10.37
CA LYS A 114 -24.25 8.00 10.75
C LYS A 114 -24.13 7.58 12.21
N GLY A 115 -23.36 8.30 13.03
CA GLY A 115 -23.14 7.96 14.44
C GLY A 115 -22.21 6.76 14.65
N LEU A 116 -21.49 6.33 13.63
CA LEU A 116 -20.54 5.21 13.69
C LEU A 116 -19.11 5.73 13.77
N SER A 117 -18.25 4.99 14.48
CA SER A 117 -16.84 5.34 14.66
C SER A 117 -15.95 4.17 14.27
N ILE A 118 -14.98 4.45 13.40
CA ILE A 118 -13.83 3.59 13.11
C ILE A 118 -12.60 4.41 13.42
N ASP A 119 -11.59 3.77 14.03
CA ASP A 119 -10.28 4.39 14.17
C ASP A 119 -9.58 4.51 12.82
N ILE A 120 -9.86 5.62 12.14
CA ILE A 120 -9.19 6.04 10.90
C ILE A 120 -7.95 6.87 11.22
N THR A 121 -7.83 7.41 12.44
CA THR A 121 -6.69 8.27 12.79
C THR A 121 -5.42 7.44 12.86
N GLY A 122 -5.48 6.25 13.48
CA GLY A 122 -4.37 5.28 13.47
C GLY A 122 -4.00 4.85 12.05
N ASP A 123 -4.98 4.59 11.19
CA ASP A 123 -4.73 4.22 9.78
C ASP A 123 -3.95 5.30 9.02
N LEU A 124 -4.30 6.58 9.23
CA LEU A 124 -3.61 7.68 8.55
C LEU A 124 -2.16 7.80 9.02
N TYR A 125 -1.90 7.59 10.31
CA TYR A 125 -0.55 7.57 10.87
C TYR A 125 0.29 6.43 10.28
N GLU A 126 -0.26 5.21 10.22
CA GLU A 126 0.43 4.07 9.60
C GLU A 126 0.78 4.34 8.13
N LEU A 127 -0.11 5.01 7.39
CA LEU A 127 0.14 5.40 6.01
C LEU A 127 1.18 6.53 5.87
N ASP A 128 1.36 7.38 6.89
CA ASP A 128 2.44 8.37 6.94
C ASP A 128 3.79 7.70 7.23
N GLU A 129 3.83 6.70 8.12
CA GLU A 129 5.03 5.88 8.36
C GLU A 129 5.41 5.08 7.11
N LEU A 130 4.44 4.43 6.45
CA LEU A 130 4.68 3.67 5.22
C LEU A 130 5.23 4.56 4.09
N ALA A 131 4.73 5.79 3.96
CA ALA A 131 5.25 6.74 2.97
C ALA A 131 6.69 7.15 3.26
N ARG A 132 7.02 7.45 4.53
CA ARG A 132 8.39 7.75 4.94
C ARG A 132 9.32 6.57 4.67
N TYR A 133 8.84 5.36 4.94
CA TYR A 133 9.60 4.15 4.70
C TYR A 133 9.85 3.90 3.21
N ALA A 134 8.82 4.05 2.37
CA ALA A 134 8.95 3.95 0.91
C ALA A 134 9.97 4.95 0.35
N ARG A 135 10.00 6.20 0.84
CA ARG A 135 11.00 7.21 0.42
C ARG A 135 12.43 6.79 0.74
N LYS A 136 12.68 6.20 1.92
CA LYS A 136 14.02 5.70 2.28
C LYS A 136 14.50 4.63 1.31
N ILE A 137 13.61 3.73 0.90
CA ILE A 137 13.94 2.69 -0.09
C ILE A 137 14.25 3.34 -1.44
N ILE A 138 13.44 4.30 -1.89
CA ILE A 138 13.71 5.04 -3.13
C ILE A 138 15.09 5.71 -3.09
N GLU A 139 15.38 6.48 -2.03
CA GLU A 139 16.67 7.17 -1.85
C GLU A 139 17.86 6.21 -1.89
N ARG A 140 17.72 5.02 -1.28
CA ARG A 140 18.77 4.00 -1.27
C ARG A 140 19.10 3.45 -2.65
N TYR A 141 18.07 3.11 -3.44
CA TYR A 141 18.26 2.48 -4.74
C TYR A 141 18.42 3.48 -5.90
N SER A 142 17.99 4.73 -5.74
CA SER A 142 18.22 5.79 -6.72
C SER A 142 19.68 6.25 -6.84
N GLY A 143 20.53 5.95 -5.84
CA GLY A 143 21.97 6.20 -5.92
C GLY A 143 22.76 5.08 -6.59
N MET A 144 22.08 4.02 -7.06
CA MET A 144 22.71 2.81 -7.61
C MET A 144 22.63 2.70 -9.14
N TYR A 145 21.99 3.65 -9.83
CA TYR A 145 21.90 3.72 -11.29
C TYR A 145 22.09 5.15 -11.80
#